data_AF-A0A356QKH5-F1
#
_entry.id   AF-A0A356QKH5-F1
#
_cell.length_a   1.000
_cell.length_b   1.000
_cell.length_c   1.000
_cell.angle_alpha   90.00
_cell.angle_beta   90.00
_cell.angle_gamma   90.00
#
_symmetry.space_group_name_H-M   'P 1'
#
loop_
_entity.id
_entity.type
_entity.pdbx_description
1 polymer ?
#
loop_
_entity_poly.entity_id
_entity_poly.type
_entity_poly.pdbx_seq_one_letter_code
_entity_poly.pdbx_strand_id
1 'polypeptide(L)'
;RYVLDTGNVGDLLDLHVALAPCLVGYGEIANWLNAQPSTLRGAQNPFDAWIAMYEGEEFQAAMQAELAWLDARLADVTPARFAELSKIFRDATRLEIDFWQMGLDLSE
;
A
#
# COMPACT_ATOMS: atom_id res chain seq x y z
N ARG A 1 -6.90 1.46 -13.87
CA ARG A 1 -7.87 0.51 -14.49
C ARG A 1 -7.98 -0.74 -13.62
N TYR A 2 -6.88 -1.48 -13.42
CA TYR A 2 -6.84 -2.70 -12.61
C TYR A 2 -7.68 -2.68 -11.31
N VAL A 3 -7.46 -1.74 -10.39
CA VAL A 3 -8.21 -1.66 -9.12
C VAL A 3 -9.74 -1.55 -9.32
N LEU A 4 -10.18 -0.66 -10.22
CA LEU A 4 -11.60 -0.47 -10.50
C LEU A 4 -12.21 -1.67 -11.23
N ASP A 5 -11.43 -2.32 -12.09
CA ASP A 5 -11.86 -3.51 -12.82
C ASP A 5 -11.97 -4.72 -11.86
N THR A 6 -11.03 -4.88 -10.92
CA THR A 6 -11.05 -5.91 -9.89
C THR A 6 -12.26 -5.77 -8.97
N GLY A 7 -12.60 -4.56 -8.53
CA GLY A 7 -13.80 -4.32 -7.72
C GLY A 7 -15.13 -4.50 -8.48
N ASN A 8 -15.15 -4.26 -9.79
CA ASN A 8 -16.34 -4.45 -10.62
C ASN A 8 -16.57 -5.92 -11.02
N VAL A 9 -15.50 -6.72 -11.11
CA VAL A 9 -15.56 -8.14 -11.49
C VAL A 9 -15.66 -9.06 -10.27
N GLY A 10 -15.08 -8.65 -9.14
CA GLY A 10 -15.03 -9.40 -7.89
C GLY A 10 -16.03 -8.92 -6.84
N ASP A 11 -15.69 -9.13 -5.56
CA ASP A 11 -16.42 -8.65 -4.40
C ASP A 11 -15.72 -7.49 -3.67
N LEU A 12 -16.32 -7.03 -2.56
CA LEU A 12 -15.74 -5.94 -1.76
C LEU A 12 -14.36 -6.31 -1.19
N LEU A 13 -14.13 -7.58 -0.83
CA LEU A 13 -12.83 -8.01 -0.32
C LEU A 13 -11.77 -7.98 -1.42
N ASP A 14 -12.12 -8.35 -2.66
CA ASP A 14 -11.22 -8.22 -3.81
C ASP A 14 -10.78 -6.77 -4.05
N LEU A 15 -11.71 -5.82 -3.94
CA LEU A 15 -11.40 -4.39 -4.07
C LEU A 15 -10.43 -3.90 -2.97
N HIS A 16 -10.71 -4.22 -1.71
CA HIS A 16 -9.85 -3.83 -0.58
C HIS A 16 -8.46 -4.46 -0.70
N VAL A 17 -8.37 -5.74 -1.07
CA VAL A 17 -7.09 -6.41 -1.32
C VAL A 17 -6.32 -5.78 -2.49
N ALA A 18 -7.00 -5.33 -3.54
CA ALA A 18 -6.36 -4.62 -4.65
C ALA A 18 -5.87 -3.21 -4.27
N LEU A 19 -6.49 -2.56 -3.28
CA LEU A 19 -6.12 -1.23 -2.77
C LEU A 19 -5.03 -1.28 -1.69
N ALA A 20 -4.91 -2.41 -0.98
CA ALA A 20 -4.02 -2.58 0.16
C ALA A 20 -2.54 -2.21 -0.15
N PRO A 21 -1.93 -2.59 -1.29
CA PRO A 21 -0.55 -2.19 -1.59
C PRO A 21 -0.33 -0.67 -1.62
N CYS A 22 -1.35 0.10 -2.00
CA CYS A 22 -1.27 1.56 -2.02
C CYS A 22 -1.40 2.14 -0.60
N LEU A 23 -2.52 1.89 0.09
CA LEU A 23 -2.75 2.48 1.42
C LEU A 23 -1.77 1.93 2.47
N VAL A 24 -1.66 0.62 2.57
CA VAL A 24 -0.78 -0.04 3.56
C VAL A 24 0.68 0.12 3.15
N GLY A 25 1.01 -0.07 1.88
CA GLY A 25 2.40 0.00 1.42
C GLY A 25 3.02 1.38 1.66
N TYR A 26 2.31 2.48 1.41
CA TYR A 26 2.86 3.82 1.65
C TYR A 26 3.04 4.13 3.13
N GLY A 27 2.11 3.68 3.99
CA GLY A 27 2.26 3.85 5.44
C GLY A 27 3.43 3.03 6.00
N GLU A 28 3.63 1.81 5.49
CA GLU A 28 4.80 0.97 5.82
C GLU A 28 6.11 1.57 5.31
N ILE A 29 6.14 2.14 4.10
CA ILE A 29 7.32 2.83 3.55
C ILE A 29 7.71 4.01 4.44
N ALA A 30 6.73 4.82 4.87
CA ALA A 30 6.99 5.95 5.76
C ALA A 30 7.57 5.49 7.11
N ASN A 31 6.98 4.45 7.71
CA ASN A 31 7.48 3.86 8.95
C ASN A 31 8.91 3.31 8.79
N TRP A 32 9.17 2.61 7.69
CA TRP A 32 10.48 2.08 7.38
C TRP A 32 11.53 3.18 7.19
N LEU A 33 11.21 4.25 6.45
CA LEU A 33 12.07 5.41 6.25
C LEU A 33 12.39 6.09 7.58
N ASN A 34 11.41 6.27 8.46
CA ASN A 34 11.62 6.86 9.78
C ASN A 34 12.51 6.03 10.71
N ALA A 35 12.51 4.71 10.53
CA ALA A 35 13.40 3.83 11.28
C ALA A 35 14.85 3.87 10.78
N GLN A 36 15.12 4.43 9.59
CA GLN A 36 16.49 4.48 9.04
C GLN A 36 17.29 5.65 9.63
N PRO A 37 18.49 5.39 10.20
CA PRO A 37 19.37 6.46 10.70
C PRO A 37 19.83 7.45 9.62
N SER A 38 19.80 7.04 8.35
CA SER A 38 20.21 7.85 7.21
C SER A 38 19.11 8.76 6.67
N THR A 39 17.87 8.65 7.16
CA THR A 39 16.77 9.48 6.69
C THR A 39 16.94 10.90 7.24
N LEU A 40 17.31 11.82 6.36
CA LEU A 40 17.40 13.24 6.68
C LEU A 40 15.99 13.81 6.90
N ARG A 41 15.83 14.67 7.90
CA ARG A 41 14.57 15.39 8.17
C ARG A 41 14.74 16.91 8.00
N GLY A 42 13.62 17.59 7.76
CA GLY A 42 13.56 19.04 7.56
C GLY A 42 14.14 19.49 6.22
N ALA A 43 14.55 20.76 6.14
CA ALA A 43 14.88 21.44 4.87
C ALA A 43 16.04 20.82 4.06
N GLN A 44 16.83 19.92 4.65
CA GLN A 44 17.91 19.22 3.94
C GLN A 44 17.41 18.03 3.12
N ASN A 45 16.16 17.60 3.33
CA ASN A 45 15.52 16.53 2.57
C ASN A 45 14.38 17.10 1.71
N PRO A 46 14.50 17.15 0.37
CA PRO A 46 13.43 17.65 -0.49
C PRO A 46 12.16 16.80 -0.45
N PHE A 47 12.24 15.56 0.07
CA PHE A 47 11.12 14.64 0.21
C PHE A 47 10.52 14.63 1.62
N ASP A 48 11.00 15.47 2.55
CA ASP A 48 10.55 15.49 3.95
C ASP A 48 9.03 15.67 4.09
N ALA A 49 8.44 16.57 3.28
CA ALA A 49 7.00 16.81 3.28
C ALA A 49 6.19 15.59 2.82
N TRP A 50 6.72 14.80 1.88
CA TRP A 50 6.08 13.56 1.42
C TRP A 50 6.12 12.51 2.53
N ILE A 51 7.27 12.35 3.21
CA ILE A 51 7.40 11.44 4.35
C ILE A 51 6.46 11.87 5.49
N ALA A 52 6.41 13.18 5.77
CA ALA A 52 5.57 13.77 6.80
C ALA A 52 4.07 13.52 6.60
N MET A 53 3.62 13.47 5.35
CA MET A 53 2.23 13.17 5.03
C MET A 53 1.87 11.72 5.38
N TYR A 54 2.71 10.76 4.97
CA TYR A 54 2.43 9.32 5.16
C TYR A 54 2.75 8.82 6.58
N GLU A 55 3.63 9.49 7.32
CA GLU A 55 3.84 9.23 8.75
C GLU A 55 2.77 9.87 9.64
N GLY A 56 1.98 10.80 9.10
CA GLY A 56 0.98 11.55 9.84
C GLY A 56 -0.04 10.66 10.50
N GLU A 57 -0.51 11.06 11.69
CA GLU A 57 -1.44 10.29 12.52
C GLU A 57 -2.69 9.86 11.76
N GLU A 58 -3.26 10.74 10.94
CA GLU A 58 -4.45 10.44 10.14
C GLU A 58 -4.20 9.32 9.11
N PHE A 59 -3.07 9.39 8.39
CA PHE A 59 -2.73 8.37 7.40
C PHE A 59 -2.44 7.02 8.06
N GLN A 60 -1.66 7.04 9.15
CA GLN A 60 -1.36 5.83 9.92
C GLN A 60 -2.63 5.22 10.53
N ALA A 61 -3.55 6.04 11.04
CA ALA A 61 -4.84 5.55 11.54
C ALA A 61 -5.68 4.90 10.41
N ALA A 62 -5.70 5.49 9.21
CA ALA A 62 -6.38 4.91 8.07
C ALA A 62 -5.75 3.56 7.65
N MET A 63 -4.42 3.48 7.60
CA MET A 63 -3.71 2.22 7.34
C MET A 63 -4.05 1.13 8.37
N GLN A 64 -4.01 1.47 9.67
CA GLN A 64 -4.32 0.50 10.73
C GLN A 64 -5.78 0.05 10.69
N ALA A 65 -6.71 0.94 10.33
CA ALA A 65 -8.11 0.59 10.14
C ALA A 65 -8.31 -0.38 8.97
N GLU A 66 -7.60 -0.18 7.86
CA GLU A 66 -7.64 -1.09 6.70
C GLU A 66 -7.06 -2.47 7.05
N LEU A 67 -5.92 -2.51 7.74
CA LEU A 67 -5.32 -3.76 8.24
C LEU A 67 -6.29 -4.54 9.12
N ALA A 68 -6.89 -3.88 10.11
CA ALA A 68 -7.86 -4.52 11.00
C ALA A 68 -9.11 -5.03 10.26
N TRP A 69 -9.56 -4.29 9.25
CA TRP A 69 -10.70 -4.69 8.42
C TRP A 69 -10.39 -5.93 7.57
N LEU A 70 -9.18 -5.97 6.98
CA LEU A 70 -8.69 -7.10 6.19
C LEU A 70 -8.51 -8.34 7.07
N ASP A 71 -7.82 -8.22 8.21
CA ASP A 71 -7.60 -9.33 9.14
C ASP A 71 -8.91 -9.98 9.59
N ALA A 72 -9.91 -9.17 9.95
CA ALA A 72 -11.21 -9.67 10.38
C ALA A 72 -11.93 -10.46 9.28
N ARG A 73 -11.75 -10.11 8.00
CA ARG A 73 -12.40 -10.78 6.87
C ARG A 73 -11.62 -11.95 6.32
N LEU A 74 -10.29 -11.90 6.42
CA LEU A 74 -9.39 -12.98 6.03
C LEU A 74 -9.38 -14.12 7.06
N ALA A 75 -9.84 -13.90 8.29
CA ALA A 75 -9.87 -14.93 9.34
C ALA A 75 -10.65 -16.20 8.95
N ASP A 76 -11.74 -16.05 8.20
CA ASP A 76 -12.66 -17.15 7.86
C ASP A 76 -12.59 -17.58 6.38
N VAL A 77 -11.67 -17.01 5.58
CA VAL A 77 -11.60 -17.38 4.15
C VAL A 77 -11.01 -18.78 3.97
N THR A 78 -11.54 -19.52 3.00
CA THR A 78 -10.97 -20.82 2.64
C THR A 78 -9.56 -20.66 2.05
N PRO A 79 -8.70 -21.68 2.15
CA PRO A 79 -7.37 -21.64 1.54
C PRO A 79 -7.38 -21.36 0.03
N ALA A 80 -8.41 -21.84 -0.68
CA ALA A 80 -8.58 -21.57 -2.11
C ALA A 80 -8.86 -20.08 -2.36
N ARG A 81 -9.77 -19.47 -1.60
CA ARG A 81 -10.09 -18.04 -1.71
C ARG A 81 -8.90 -17.17 -1.32
N PHE A 82 -8.17 -17.54 -0.28
CA PHE A 82 -6.95 -16.83 0.11
C PHE A 82 -5.89 -16.83 -1.01
N ALA A 83 -5.76 -17.94 -1.74
CA ALA A 83 -4.83 -18.04 -2.86
C ALA A 83 -5.24 -17.14 -4.05
N GLU A 84 -6.54 -16.92 -4.28
CA GLU A 84 -7.05 -15.97 -5.26
C GLU A 84 -6.74 -14.52 -4.84
N LEU A 85 -7.08 -14.15 -3.61
CA LEU A 85 -6.81 -12.82 -3.05
C LEU A 85 -5.31 -12.51 -3.06
N SER A 86 -4.47 -13.50 -2.75
CA SER A 86 -3.01 -13.37 -2.82
C SER A 86 -2.49 -13.06 -4.24
N LYS A 87 -3.18 -13.50 -5.29
CA LYS A 87 -2.83 -13.14 -6.67
C LYS A 87 -3.21 -11.69 -6.96
N ILE A 88 -4.40 -11.26 -6.54
CA ILE A 88 -4.85 -9.87 -6.67
C ILE A 88 -3.86 -8.92 -5.98
N PHE A 89 -3.51 -9.21 -4.73
CA PHE A 89 -2.53 -8.43 -3.98
C PHE A 89 -1.18 -8.37 -4.71
N ARG A 90 -0.67 -9.52 -5.16
CA ARG A 90 0.60 -9.60 -5.90
C ARG A 90 0.62 -8.74 -7.16
N ASP A 91 -0.45 -8.82 -7.95
CA ASP A 91 -0.54 -8.09 -9.21
C ASP A 91 -0.70 -6.58 -8.95
N ALA A 92 -1.49 -6.18 -7.94
CA ALA A 92 -1.58 -4.79 -7.51
C ALA A 92 -0.22 -4.25 -7.00
N THR A 93 0.52 -5.02 -6.19
CA THR A 93 1.87 -4.65 -5.74
C THR A 93 2.86 -4.50 -6.90
N ARG A 94 2.75 -5.33 -7.94
CA ARG A 94 3.58 -5.17 -9.16
C ARG A 94 3.31 -3.85 -9.85
N LEU A 95 2.06 -3.42 -9.94
CA LEU A 95 1.72 -2.12 -10.53
C LEU A 95 2.28 -0.95 -9.71
N GLU A 96 2.30 -1.05 -8.38
CA GLU A 96 2.96 -0.05 -7.52
C GLU A 96 4.49 -0.03 -7.72
N ILE A 97 5.13 -1.20 -7.86
CA ILE A 97 6.56 -1.29 -8.17
C ILE A 97 6.85 -0.63 -9.53
N ASP A 98 6.05 -0.94 -10.55
CA ASP A 98 6.19 -0.35 -11.89
C ASP A 98 5.95 1.17 -11.85
N PHE A 99 5.03 1.66 -11.01
CA PHE A 99 4.80 3.08 -10.79
C PHE A 99 6.06 3.80 -10.29
N TRP A 100 6.73 3.25 -9.28
CA TRP A 100 8.00 3.78 -8.79
C TRP A 100 9.11 3.69 -9.83
N GLN A 101 9.21 2.56 -10.55
CA GLN A 101 10.23 2.37 -11.57
C GLN A 101 10.08 3.40 -12.70
N MET A 102 8.86 3.67 -13.18
CA MET A 102 8.62 4.71 -14.18
C MET A 102 9.10 6.09 -13.71
N GLY A 103 8.92 6.42 -12.42
CA GLY A 103 9.41 7.67 -11.85
C GLY A 103 10.94 7.75 -11.83
N LEU A 104 11.61 6.63 -11.55
CA LEU A 104 13.08 6.54 -11.56
C LEU A 104 13.64 6.62 -12.98
N ASP A 105 13.07 5.89 -13.94
CA ASP A 105 13.51 5.89 -15.34
C ASP A 105 13.37 7.27 -16.00
N LEU A 106 12.39 8.08 -15.58
CA LEU A 106 12.21 9.46 -16.06
C LEU A 106 13.09 10.49 -15.33
N SER A 107 13.80 10.07 -14.28
CA SER A 107 14.72 10.92 -13.52
C SER A 107 16.17 10.86 -14.01
N GLU A 108 16.48 9.91 -14.90
CA GLU A 108 17.74 9.83 -15.68
C GLU A 108 17.65 10.64 -16.98
#